data_AF-A0A329QLD5-F1
#
_entry.id   AF-A0A329QLD5-F1
#
_cell.length_a   1.000
_cell.length_b   1.000
_cell.length_c   1.000
_cell.angle_alpha   90.00
_cell.angle_beta   90.00
_cell.angle_gamma   90.00
#
_symmetry.space_group_name_H-M   'P 1'
#
loop_
_entity.id
_entity.type
_entity.pdbx_description
1 polymer ?
#
loop_
_entity_poly.entity_id
_entity_poly.type
_entity_poly.pdbx_seq_one_letter_code
_entity_poly.pdbx_strand_id
1 'polypeptide(L)'
;MNTPLHTNQHHQNSNFGFALADSAVLAETKLILSHPEDTNEFVLDIDPQRLLKDGRKVSVVAQHMDTPPVRQDTIIIYGEELGFSQYTVTLRPDSTCSLTPIEGIDHPIVLNLRDFAEGEYELRISLHVKTPRIAEGPLEPEQHAMVKYAQVVTVAICLFPVEASQMNTALETVWTRDNHVFDSYGSGGFILADLSRMARRVEDLIGSGNHNLIEQFREGDLSDTLLEDGLMAIAWGVTPWCYSIYSAPDEHSRTIISVDKLGDKPQTTGIYRVHPEIKQLSIVPVNELAYWPSCTEKTWPVIDVAGEGETLRMDLFVQICESVNGLHENPLPSFLLTRSEGKPEAIIPLIDVIIVD
;
A
#
# COMPACT_ATOMS: atom_id res chain seq x y z
N MET A 1 14.36 -4.10 -23.01
CA MET A 1 13.99 -2.69 -22.77
C MET A 1 14.60 -2.37 -21.43
N ASN A 2 15.59 -1.46 -21.36
CA ASN A 2 16.37 -1.17 -20.14
C ASN A 2 15.62 -0.21 -19.20
N THR A 3 14.33 -0.44 -18.97
CA THR A 3 13.59 0.38 -18.01
C THR A 3 13.86 -0.24 -16.64
N PRO A 4 14.49 0.46 -15.69
CA PRO A 4 14.74 -0.09 -14.38
C PRO A 4 13.43 -0.37 -13.66
N LEU A 5 13.38 -1.44 -12.86
CA LEU A 5 12.27 -1.80 -11.95
C LEU A 5 11.74 -0.57 -11.23
N HIS A 6 12.63 0.37 -10.86
CA HIS A 6 12.29 1.66 -10.26
C HIS A 6 13.08 2.82 -10.83
N THR A 7 12.43 3.97 -10.87
CA THR A 7 13.04 5.26 -11.22
C THR A 7 14.02 5.79 -10.16
N ASN A 8 14.01 5.22 -8.95
CA ASN A 8 14.85 5.64 -7.82
C ASN A 8 16.11 4.79 -7.59
N GLN A 9 16.49 3.90 -8.52
CA GLN A 9 17.75 3.13 -8.45
C GLN A 9 19.03 4.00 -8.48
N HIS A 10 18.91 5.33 -8.56
CA HIS A 10 20.04 6.26 -8.57
C HIS A 10 19.99 7.29 -7.44
N HIS A 11 19.01 7.17 -6.52
CA HIS A 11 18.85 8.07 -5.39
C HIS A 11 19.02 7.28 -4.08
N GLN A 12 19.83 7.81 -3.16
CA GLN A 12 19.96 7.26 -1.81
C GLN A 12 18.72 7.63 -1.01
N ASN A 13 17.96 6.62 -0.60
CA ASN A 13 16.72 6.81 0.15
C ASN A 13 16.71 5.93 1.40
N SER A 14 15.95 6.33 2.43
CA SER A 14 15.72 5.47 3.60
C SER A 14 14.93 4.20 3.26
N ASN A 15 14.22 4.20 2.12
CA ASN A 15 13.38 3.11 1.65
C ASN A 15 13.65 2.82 0.17
N PHE A 16 13.56 1.55 -0.18
CA PHE A 16 13.56 1.03 -1.55
C PHE A 16 12.42 0.02 -1.67
N GLY A 17 11.89 -0.20 -2.86
CA GLY A 17 11.03 -1.34 -3.08
C GLY A 17 10.99 -1.75 -4.53
N PHE A 18 10.27 -2.82 -4.83
CA PHE A 18 9.83 -3.21 -6.17
C PHE A 18 8.70 -4.20 -6.14
N ALA A 19 8.09 -4.49 -7.30
CA ALA A 19 7.07 -5.52 -7.40
C ALA A 19 7.29 -6.44 -8.61
N LEU A 20 6.99 -7.72 -8.43
CA LEU A 20 7.02 -8.74 -9.48
C LEU A 20 5.67 -9.44 -9.56
N ALA A 21 5.28 -9.84 -10.76
CA ALA A 21 4.04 -10.58 -10.98
C ALA A 21 4.07 -12.02 -10.42
N ASP A 22 5.25 -12.57 -10.16
CA ASP A 22 5.46 -13.95 -9.71
C ASP A 22 6.51 -14.02 -8.60
N SER A 23 6.12 -14.48 -7.42
CA SER A 23 6.99 -14.62 -6.25
C SER A 23 7.98 -15.77 -6.38
N ALA A 24 7.73 -16.75 -7.25
CA ALA A 24 8.56 -17.94 -7.34
C ALA A 24 9.98 -17.61 -7.83
N VAL A 25 10.16 -16.57 -8.64
CA VAL A 25 11.50 -16.14 -9.10
C VAL A 25 12.36 -15.54 -7.97
N LEU A 26 11.73 -15.08 -6.87
CA LEU A 26 12.45 -14.63 -5.67
C LEU A 26 12.84 -15.77 -4.74
N ALA A 27 12.23 -16.96 -4.87
CA ALA A 27 12.41 -18.04 -3.90
C ALA A 27 13.86 -18.54 -3.79
N GLU A 28 14.66 -18.37 -4.84
CA GLU A 28 16.08 -18.75 -4.87
C GLU A 28 17.01 -17.51 -4.89
N THR A 29 16.44 -16.31 -4.85
CA THR A 29 17.20 -15.05 -4.80
C THR A 29 17.83 -14.86 -3.41
N LYS A 30 19.06 -14.35 -3.39
CA LYS A 30 19.81 -14.08 -2.18
C LYS A 30 20.05 -12.58 -2.03
N LEU A 31 20.08 -12.13 -0.78
CA LEU A 31 20.53 -10.82 -0.39
C LEU A 31 22.05 -10.86 -0.19
N ILE A 32 22.76 -9.92 -0.80
CA ILE A 32 24.20 -9.76 -0.71
C ILE A 32 24.49 -8.44 0.02
N LEU A 33 25.21 -8.54 1.13
CA LEU A 33 25.86 -7.40 1.78
C LEU A 33 27.35 -7.47 1.48
N SER A 34 27.91 -6.38 0.97
CA SER A 34 29.33 -6.31 0.61
C SER A 34 29.92 -4.96 0.96
N HIS A 35 31.25 -4.91 1.07
CA HIS A 35 32.02 -3.69 1.24
C HIS A 35 33.22 -3.74 0.28
N PRO A 36 33.65 -2.62 -0.34
CA PRO A 36 34.70 -2.62 -1.36
C PRO A 36 36.03 -3.27 -0.94
N GLU A 37 36.34 -3.22 0.36
CA GLU A 37 37.58 -3.76 0.93
C GLU A 37 37.45 -5.22 1.43
N ASP A 38 36.24 -5.76 1.50
CA ASP A 38 36.02 -7.12 2.00
C ASP A 38 36.14 -8.14 0.87
N THR A 39 36.95 -9.19 1.06
CA THR A 39 37.10 -10.27 0.07
C THR A 39 35.96 -11.29 0.10
N ASN A 40 35.12 -11.27 1.13
CA ASN A 40 34.01 -12.19 1.31
C ASN A 40 32.70 -11.40 1.43
N GLU A 41 31.76 -11.70 0.53
CA GLU A 41 30.41 -11.16 0.61
C GLU A 41 29.58 -11.92 1.66
N PHE A 42 28.71 -11.22 2.36
CA PHE A 42 27.73 -11.83 3.26
C PHE A 42 26.45 -12.13 2.48
N VAL A 43 26.18 -13.41 2.27
CA VAL A 43 25.10 -13.88 1.40
C VAL A 43 24.01 -14.55 2.23
N LEU A 44 22.78 -14.08 2.09
CA LEU A 44 21.63 -14.48 2.90
C LEU A 44 20.47 -14.93 2.01
N ASP A 45 19.77 -15.99 2.43
CA ASP A 45 18.56 -16.42 1.75
C ASP A 45 17.38 -15.50 2.11
N ILE A 46 16.63 -15.04 1.12
CA ILE A 46 15.44 -14.19 1.33
C ILE A 46 14.26 -15.02 1.85
N ASP A 47 14.15 -16.26 1.37
CA ASP A 47 13.06 -17.18 1.71
C ASP A 47 13.60 -18.56 2.13
N PRO A 48 14.30 -18.64 3.27
CA PRO A 48 14.90 -19.90 3.73
C PRO A 48 13.84 -20.98 4.02
N GLN A 49 12.59 -20.58 4.25
CA GLN A 49 11.46 -21.47 4.52
C GLN A 49 10.68 -21.89 3.26
N ARG A 50 11.05 -21.36 2.07
CA ARG A 50 10.47 -21.69 0.77
C ARG A 50 8.98 -21.38 0.64
N LEU A 51 8.54 -20.27 1.24
CA LEU A 51 7.17 -19.78 1.27
C LEU A 51 6.74 -19.03 -0.01
N LEU A 52 7.67 -18.62 -0.87
CA LEU A 52 7.41 -17.84 -2.09
C LEU A 52 7.05 -18.70 -3.32
N LYS A 53 7.09 -20.04 -3.22
CA LYS A 53 7.02 -20.95 -4.39
C LYS A 53 5.64 -21.07 -5.05
N ASP A 54 4.61 -20.43 -4.52
CA ASP A 54 3.24 -20.63 -4.98
C ASP A 54 2.75 -19.62 -6.03
N GLY A 55 3.64 -18.73 -6.47
CA GLY A 55 3.51 -17.90 -7.67
C GLY A 55 2.57 -16.71 -7.56
N ARG A 56 2.53 -16.05 -6.39
CA ARG A 56 1.69 -14.86 -6.15
C ARG A 56 2.41 -13.60 -6.61
N LYS A 57 1.68 -12.49 -6.75
CA LYS A 57 2.34 -11.17 -6.85
C LYS A 57 3.14 -10.91 -5.59
N VAL A 58 4.31 -10.30 -5.75
CA VAL A 58 5.19 -9.96 -4.64
C VAL A 58 5.59 -8.50 -4.69
N SER A 59 5.44 -7.80 -3.57
CA SER A 59 6.08 -6.53 -3.29
C SER A 59 7.32 -6.80 -2.43
N VAL A 60 8.44 -6.18 -2.78
CA VAL A 60 9.67 -6.19 -1.99
C VAL A 60 9.85 -4.79 -1.47
N VAL A 61 10.09 -4.65 -0.18
CA VAL A 61 10.34 -3.37 0.49
C VAL A 61 11.60 -3.52 1.32
N ALA A 62 12.56 -2.62 1.14
CA ALA A 62 13.79 -2.57 1.91
C ALA A 62 13.91 -1.22 2.62
N GLN A 63 14.26 -1.24 3.91
CA GLN A 63 14.28 -0.05 4.75
C GLN A 63 15.50 -0.02 5.66
N HIS A 64 16.11 1.15 5.78
CA HIS A 64 17.07 1.44 6.85
C HIS A 64 16.37 2.32 7.90
N MET A 65 16.17 1.75 9.08
CA MET A 65 15.37 2.30 10.18
C MET A 65 16.24 2.63 11.39
N ASP A 66 15.78 3.58 12.20
CA ASP A 66 16.47 3.95 13.45
C ASP A 66 16.09 3.03 14.62
N THR A 67 14.94 2.36 14.53
CA THR A 67 14.42 1.44 15.53
C THR A 67 13.88 0.16 14.89
N PRO A 68 13.79 -0.95 15.65
CA PRO A 68 13.19 -2.18 15.15
C PRO A 68 11.73 -1.96 14.73
N PRO A 69 11.26 -2.63 13.66
CA PRO A 69 9.86 -2.55 13.27
C PRO A 69 8.94 -3.15 14.34
N VAL A 70 7.87 -2.44 14.68
CA VAL A 70 6.83 -2.94 15.59
C VAL A 70 6.03 -4.03 14.86
N ARG A 71 6.12 -5.27 15.35
CA ARG A 71 5.53 -6.44 14.67
C ARG A 71 4.03 -6.31 14.43
N GLN A 72 3.29 -5.74 15.37
CA GLN A 72 1.85 -5.53 15.21
C GLN A 72 1.56 -4.52 14.10
N ASP A 73 2.32 -3.43 14.02
CA ASP A 73 2.17 -2.43 12.96
C ASP A 73 2.53 -3.05 11.59
N THR A 74 3.59 -3.86 11.51
CA THR A 74 3.94 -4.54 10.25
C THR A 74 2.88 -5.54 9.81
N ILE A 75 2.21 -6.22 10.74
CA ILE A 75 1.08 -7.10 10.40
C ILE A 75 -0.09 -6.30 9.82
N ILE A 76 -0.36 -5.11 10.36
CA ILE A 76 -1.38 -4.22 9.79
C ILE A 76 -0.95 -3.74 8.40
N ILE A 77 0.27 -3.23 8.25
CA ILE A 77 0.73 -2.56 7.02
C ILE A 77 1.00 -3.54 5.87
N TYR A 78 1.65 -4.66 6.16
CA TYR A 78 2.13 -5.65 5.18
C TYR A 78 1.30 -6.95 5.16
N GLY A 79 0.42 -7.16 6.14
CA GLY A 79 -0.40 -8.37 6.26
C GLY A 79 0.18 -9.42 7.20
N GLU A 80 -0.49 -10.57 7.29
CA GLU A 80 -0.12 -11.66 8.21
C GLU A 80 1.31 -12.14 7.95
N GLU A 81 2.14 -12.21 9.00
CA GLU A 81 3.51 -12.70 8.91
C GLU A 81 3.51 -14.22 8.69
N LEU A 82 4.05 -14.66 7.56
CA LEU A 82 4.22 -16.06 7.21
C LEU A 82 5.49 -16.64 7.84
N GLY A 83 6.54 -15.82 7.97
CA GLY A 83 7.82 -16.20 8.54
C GLY A 83 8.81 -15.06 8.52
N PHE A 84 9.89 -15.19 9.30
CA PHE A 84 10.99 -14.23 9.28
C PHE A 84 12.33 -14.91 9.58
N SER A 85 13.41 -14.24 9.17
CA SER A 85 14.78 -14.53 9.55
C SER A 85 15.47 -13.25 10.00
N GLN A 86 16.38 -13.38 10.96
CA GLN A 86 17.09 -12.24 11.53
C GLN A 86 18.57 -12.56 11.70
N TYR A 87 19.41 -11.60 11.33
CA TYR A 87 20.86 -11.73 11.28
C TYR A 87 21.51 -10.49 11.90
N THR A 88 22.63 -10.68 12.59
CA THR A 88 23.51 -9.58 13.01
C THR A 88 24.60 -9.41 11.95
N VAL A 89 24.77 -8.19 11.46
CA VAL A 89 25.74 -7.85 10.40
C VAL A 89 26.55 -6.63 10.81
N THR A 90 27.83 -6.61 10.43
CA THR A 90 28.67 -5.42 10.62
C THR A 90 28.69 -4.64 9.33
N LEU A 91 28.31 -3.37 9.38
CA LEU A 91 28.33 -2.48 8.22
C LEU A 91 29.36 -1.36 8.43
N ARG A 92 29.91 -0.88 7.32
CA ARG A 92 30.84 0.24 7.25
C ARG A 92 30.25 1.32 6.33
N PRO A 93 30.78 2.55 6.36
CA PRO A 93 30.57 3.50 5.27
C PRO A 93 30.85 2.81 3.93
N ASP A 94 30.07 3.10 2.91
CA ASP A 94 30.18 2.49 1.57
C ASP A 94 29.84 0.98 1.47
N SER A 95 29.36 0.34 2.54
CA SER A 95 28.72 -0.97 2.41
C SER A 95 27.55 -0.89 1.41
N THR A 96 27.35 -1.95 0.64
CA THR A 96 26.24 -2.03 -0.33
C THR A 96 25.35 -3.22 -0.02
N CYS A 97 24.08 -3.09 -0.39
CA CYS A 97 23.06 -4.11 -0.23
C CYS A 97 22.42 -4.36 -1.60
N SER A 98 22.46 -5.60 -2.08
CA SER A 98 21.98 -5.94 -3.42
C SER A 98 21.34 -7.33 -3.45
N LEU A 99 20.60 -7.61 -4.52
CA LEU A 99 20.05 -8.94 -4.76
C LEU A 99 20.89 -9.67 -5.81
N THR A 100 21.04 -10.98 -5.66
CA THR A 100 21.51 -11.83 -6.76
C THR A 100 20.59 -11.67 -7.98
N PRO A 101 21.07 -11.98 -9.20
CA PRO A 101 20.24 -11.93 -10.40
C PRO A 101 18.92 -12.70 -10.21
N ILE A 102 17.81 -12.03 -10.53
CA ILE A 102 16.46 -12.60 -10.52
C ILE A 102 16.14 -13.06 -11.95
N GLU A 103 15.56 -14.25 -12.09
CA GLU A 103 15.11 -14.74 -13.39
C GLU A 103 14.12 -13.76 -14.04
N GLY A 104 14.36 -13.41 -15.32
CA GLY A 104 13.54 -12.46 -16.07
C GLY A 104 13.94 -10.99 -15.91
N ILE A 105 14.83 -10.66 -14.96
CA ILE A 105 15.36 -9.29 -14.77
C ILE A 105 16.77 -9.20 -15.35
N ASP A 106 16.98 -8.26 -16.27
CA ASP A 106 18.23 -8.13 -17.05
C ASP A 106 19.24 -7.12 -16.48
N HIS A 107 18.94 -6.53 -15.32
CA HIS A 107 19.75 -5.52 -14.67
C HIS A 107 19.94 -5.82 -13.17
N PRO A 108 21.05 -5.36 -12.55
CA PRO A 108 21.29 -5.58 -11.13
C PRO A 108 20.32 -4.77 -10.25
N ILE A 109 19.87 -5.37 -9.15
CA ILE A 109 19.03 -4.71 -8.15
C ILE A 109 19.89 -4.34 -6.96
N VAL A 110 20.20 -3.06 -6.83
CA VAL A 110 20.91 -2.50 -5.68
C VAL A 110 19.90 -1.78 -4.80
N LEU A 111 19.81 -2.22 -3.54
CA LEU A 111 18.99 -1.58 -2.51
C LEU A 111 19.77 -0.37 -2.00
N ASN A 112 19.70 0.77 -2.71
CA ASN A 112 20.39 2.03 -2.38
C ASN A 112 19.85 2.68 -1.11
N LEU A 113 20.01 2.01 0.02
CA LEU A 113 19.66 2.49 1.33
C LEU A 113 20.57 3.67 1.71
N ARG A 114 20.07 4.56 2.57
CA ARG A 114 20.85 5.67 3.16
C ARG A 114 22.18 5.18 3.74
N ASP A 115 23.20 6.04 3.70
CA ASP A 115 24.55 5.75 4.20
C ASP A 115 24.54 5.11 5.59
N PHE A 116 25.46 4.18 5.79
CA PHE A 116 25.63 3.46 7.05
C PHE A 116 26.69 4.15 7.91
N ALA A 117 26.39 4.33 9.19
CA ALA A 117 27.44 4.52 10.18
C ALA A 117 28.14 3.18 10.41
N GLU A 118 29.46 3.20 10.66
CA GLU A 118 30.18 1.98 11.05
C GLU A 118 29.59 1.41 12.35
N GLY A 119 29.22 0.13 12.35
CA GLY A 119 28.63 -0.50 13.52
C GLY A 119 27.97 -1.85 13.26
N GLU A 120 27.36 -2.42 14.30
CA GLU A 120 26.55 -3.63 14.22
C GLU A 120 25.08 -3.29 13.98
N TYR A 121 24.48 -3.98 13.02
CA TYR A 121 23.08 -3.83 12.65
C TYR A 121 22.36 -5.19 12.76
N GLU A 122 21.09 -5.14 13.09
CA GLU A 122 20.17 -6.25 12.88
C GLU A 122 19.50 -6.09 11.52
N LEU A 123 19.62 -7.14 10.71
CA LEU A 123 18.91 -7.32 9.46
C LEU A 123 17.79 -8.32 9.68
N ARG A 124 16.55 -7.89 9.50
CA ARG A 124 15.35 -8.72 9.52
C ARG A 124 14.78 -8.84 8.11
N ILE A 125 14.57 -10.07 7.66
CA ILE A 125 13.84 -10.39 6.43
C ILE A 125 12.54 -11.09 6.86
N SER A 126 11.38 -10.47 6.64
CA SER A 126 10.08 -11.06 6.95
C SER A 126 9.19 -11.15 5.72
N LEU A 127 8.41 -12.23 5.67
CA LEU A 127 7.44 -12.49 4.62
C LEU A 127 6.04 -12.28 5.17
N HIS A 128 5.25 -11.49 4.48
CA HIS A 128 3.88 -11.16 4.86
C HIS A 128 2.91 -11.46 3.71
N VAL A 129 1.65 -11.76 4.03
CA VAL A 129 0.59 -11.89 3.02
C VAL A 129 -0.54 -10.92 3.32
N LYS A 130 -0.84 -10.07 2.33
CA LYS A 130 -2.08 -9.30 2.31
C LYS A 130 -3.18 -10.12 1.65
N THR A 131 -4.28 -10.29 2.35
CA THR A 131 -5.51 -10.90 1.82
C THR A 131 -6.57 -9.81 1.73
N PRO A 132 -7.26 -9.65 0.58
CA PRO A 132 -8.30 -8.63 0.44
C PRO A 132 -9.39 -8.76 1.50
N ARG A 133 -9.90 -7.66 2.06
CA ARG A 133 -10.95 -7.75 3.09
C ARG A 133 -12.23 -8.40 2.60
N ILE A 134 -12.59 -8.24 1.32
CA ILE A 134 -13.72 -8.96 0.73
C ILE A 134 -13.61 -10.50 0.89
N ALA A 135 -12.40 -11.02 1.14
CA ALA A 135 -12.13 -12.44 1.32
C ALA A 135 -12.17 -12.94 2.77
N GLU A 136 -12.43 -12.08 3.75
CA GLU A 136 -12.37 -12.44 5.18
C GLU A 136 -13.65 -13.12 5.71
N GLY A 137 -14.57 -13.48 4.82
CA GLY A 137 -15.80 -14.22 5.12
C GLY A 137 -15.79 -15.66 4.57
N PRO A 138 -16.92 -16.37 4.70
CA PRO A 138 -17.12 -17.64 4.02
C PRO A 138 -16.98 -17.46 2.51
N LEU A 139 -16.15 -18.30 1.89
CA LEU A 139 -15.88 -18.28 0.46
C LEU A 139 -16.40 -19.55 -0.20
N GLU A 140 -17.00 -19.38 -1.37
CA GLU A 140 -17.28 -20.47 -2.28
C GLU A 140 -15.98 -20.99 -2.93
N PRO A 141 -15.92 -22.26 -3.37
CA PRO A 141 -14.73 -22.84 -3.99
C PRO A 141 -14.12 -22.00 -5.12
N GLU A 142 -14.96 -21.41 -5.96
CA GLU A 142 -14.53 -20.55 -7.08
C GLU A 142 -13.90 -19.24 -6.60
N GLN A 143 -14.35 -18.71 -5.46
CA GLN A 143 -13.82 -17.49 -4.87
C GLN A 143 -12.44 -17.72 -4.26
N HIS A 144 -12.15 -18.91 -3.72
CA HIS A 144 -10.82 -19.22 -3.19
C HIS A 144 -9.69 -19.05 -4.24
N ALA A 145 -9.94 -19.43 -5.50
CA ALA A 145 -8.97 -19.25 -6.57
C ALA A 145 -8.75 -17.77 -6.90
N MET A 146 -9.82 -16.97 -6.92
CA MET A 146 -9.74 -15.52 -7.13
C MET A 146 -9.02 -14.82 -5.98
N VAL A 147 -9.27 -15.23 -4.75
CA VAL A 147 -8.60 -14.68 -3.56
C VAL A 147 -7.11 -14.96 -3.60
N LYS A 148 -6.71 -16.18 -3.97
CA LYS A 148 -5.28 -16.50 -4.14
C LYS A 148 -4.62 -15.57 -5.18
N TYR A 149 -5.31 -15.26 -6.27
CA TYR A 149 -4.81 -14.34 -7.31
C TYR A 149 -4.75 -12.87 -6.85
N ALA A 150 -5.64 -12.47 -5.93
CA ALA A 150 -5.69 -11.13 -5.38
C ALA A 150 -4.77 -10.93 -4.17
N GLN A 151 -4.25 -12.01 -3.58
CA GLN A 151 -3.25 -11.94 -2.51
C GLN A 151 -1.93 -11.37 -3.02
N VAL A 152 -1.30 -10.56 -2.19
CA VAL A 152 0.02 -9.99 -2.44
C VAL A 152 0.94 -10.42 -1.31
N VAL A 153 2.07 -11.03 -1.66
CA VAL A 153 3.14 -11.31 -0.69
C VAL A 153 4.01 -10.08 -0.57
N THR A 154 4.39 -9.70 0.64
CA THR A 154 5.38 -8.65 0.88
C THR A 154 6.63 -9.25 1.48
N VAL A 155 7.79 -9.04 0.85
CA VAL A 155 9.11 -9.32 1.42
C VAL A 155 9.63 -8.02 2.03
N ALA A 156 9.63 -7.93 3.35
CA ALA A 156 10.13 -6.77 4.08
C ALA A 156 11.57 -7.03 4.57
N ILE A 157 12.51 -6.22 4.10
CA ILE A 157 13.93 -6.24 4.45
C ILE A 157 14.21 -5.01 5.32
N CYS A 158 14.23 -5.17 6.63
CA CYS A 158 14.44 -4.07 7.57
C CYS A 158 15.83 -4.17 8.19
N LEU A 159 16.57 -3.06 8.15
CA LEU A 159 17.90 -2.94 8.74
C LEU A 159 17.90 -1.82 9.79
N PHE A 160 18.37 -2.11 11.00
CA PHE A 160 18.40 -1.15 12.11
C PHE A 160 19.58 -1.43 13.07
N PRO A 161 20.10 -0.42 13.81
CA PRO A 161 21.23 -0.63 14.73
C PRO A 161 20.91 -1.63 15.85
N VAL A 162 21.88 -2.48 16.22
CA VAL A 162 21.72 -3.47 17.32
C VAL A 162 21.36 -2.81 18.64
N GLU A 163 21.90 -1.62 18.92
CA GLU A 163 21.63 -0.88 20.15
C GLU A 163 20.15 -0.49 20.27
N ALA A 164 19.47 -0.29 19.13
CA ALA A 164 18.06 0.06 19.12
C ALA A 164 17.17 -1.10 19.61
N SER A 165 17.58 -2.35 19.36
CA SER A 165 16.92 -3.54 19.91
C SER A 165 17.11 -3.68 21.42
N GLN A 166 18.23 -3.19 21.95
CA GLN A 166 18.56 -3.27 23.37
C GLN A 166 17.88 -2.19 24.21
N MET A 167 17.50 -1.05 23.61
CA MET A 167 16.83 0.04 24.31
C MET A 167 15.37 -0.25 24.71
N ASN A 168 14.80 -1.38 24.26
CA ASN A 168 13.62 -2.09 24.78
C ASN A 168 12.58 -1.24 25.54
N THR A 169 12.21 -0.10 24.97
CA THR A 169 10.92 0.51 25.26
C THR A 169 9.95 -0.25 24.38
N ALA A 170 8.96 -0.90 25.00
CA ALA A 170 7.90 -1.54 24.24
C ALA A 170 7.25 -0.46 23.37
N LEU A 171 7.65 -0.40 22.10
CA LEU A 171 7.07 0.52 21.15
C LEU A 171 5.59 0.15 21.06
N GLU A 172 4.74 1.09 21.47
CA GLU A 172 3.30 0.87 21.46
C GLU A 172 2.83 0.74 20.01
N THR A 173 1.95 -0.23 19.76
CA THR A 173 1.25 -0.38 18.49
C THR A 173 0.42 0.88 18.25
N VAL A 174 0.71 1.60 17.18
CA VAL A 174 -0.03 2.82 16.81
C VAL A 174 -0.99 2.51 15.67
N TRP A 175 -0.67 1.52 14.84
CA TRP A 175 -1.50 1.13 13.71
C TRP A 175 -2.62 0.21 14.15
N THR A 176 -3.84 0.59 13.79
CA THR A 176 -5.00 -0.28 13.92
C THR A 176 -5.46 -0.77 12.56
N ARG A 177 -6.32 -1.77 12.57
CA ARG A 177 -6.98 -2.26 11.37
C ARG A 177 -7.75 -1.15 10.65
N ASP A 178 -8.29 -0.16 11.36
CA ASP A 178 -9.03 0.94 10.71
C ASP A 178 -8.10 1.97 10.06
N ASN A 179 -6.76 1.84 10.20
CA ASN A 179 -5.77 2.66 9.52
C ASN A 179 -5.29 2.08 8.18
N HIS A 180 -5.60 0.82 7.88
CA HIS A 180 -5.23 0.21 6.60
C HIS A 180 -6.28 -0.78 6.10
N VAL A 181 -6.69 -0.59 4.84
CA VAL A 181 -7.54 -1.52 4.11
C VAL A 181 -6.81 -1.97 2.85
N PHE A 182 -6.58 -3.28 2.72
CA PHE A 182 -6.21 -3.91 1.46
C PHE A 182 -7.44 -4.61 0.90
N ASP A 183 -7.82 -4.30 -0.33
CA ASP A 183 -9.01 -4.87 -0.94
C ASP A 183 -8.91 -5.05 -2.46
N SER A 184 -9.93 -5.68 -3.03
CA SER A 184 -10.03 -6.01 -4.44
C SER A 184 -11.47 -5.89 -4.94
N TYR A 185 -11.81 -4.77 -5.56
CA TYR A 185 -13.20 -4.43 -5.90
C TYR A 185 -13.49 -4.27 -7.41
N GLY A 186 -12.66 -4.88 -8.27
CA GLY A 186 -12.81 -4.77 -9.71
C GLY A 186 -12.39 -3.40 -10.26
N SER A 187 -12.66 -3.14 -11.54
CA SER A 187 -12.03 -2.05 -12.31
C SER A 187 -12.66 -0.66 -12.13
N GLY A 188 -13.59 -0.48 -11.19
CA GLY A 188 -14.33 0.78 -11.02
C GLY A 188 -13.68 1.76 -10.04
N GLY A 189 -12.80 1.27 -9.16
CA GLY A 189 -12.30 2.02 -8.02
C GLY A 189 -13.32 2.08 -6.86
N PHE A 190 -13.25 3.14 -6.05
CA PHE A 190 -14.04 3.27 -4.82
C PHE A 190 -14.40 4.73 -4.50
N ILE A 191 -15.37 4.88 -3.60
CA ILE A 191 -15.62 6.12 -2.88
C ILE A 191 -15.29 5.94 -1.39
N LEU A 192 -14.92 7.04 -0.75
CA LEU A 192 -14.88 7.18 0.70
C LEU A 192 -16.05 8.06 1.10
N ALA A 193 -16.96 7.57 1.95
CA ALA A 193 -18.16 8.33 2.29
C ALA A 193 -18.58 8.18 3.75
N ASP A 194 -19.14 9.25 4.32
CA ASP A 194 -20.07 9.11 5.44
C ASP A 194 -21.41 8.66 4.87
N LEU A 195 -21.58 7.33 4.77
CA LEU A 195 -22.76 6.74 4.11
C LEU A 195 -24.07 7.17 4.75
N SER A 196 -24.08 7.40 6.07
CA SER A 196 -25.30 7.79 6.77
C SER A 196 -25.74 9.20 6.37
N ARG A 197 -24.79 10.14 6.30
CA ARG A 197 -25.08 11.51 5.86
C ARG A 197 -25.32 11.58 4.35
N MET A 198 -24.55 10.83 3.56
CA MET A 198 -24.72 10.75 2.11
C MET A 198 -26.09 10.17 1.73
N ALA A 199 -26.55 9.09 2.38
CA ALA A 199 -27.89 8.51 2.16
C ALA A 199 -29.02 9.52 2.33
N ARG A 200 -29.01 10.26 3.44
CA ARG A 200 -29.99 11.32 3.69
C ARG A 200 -29.91 12.41 2.62
N ARG A 201 -28.69 12.82 2.29
CA ARG A 201 -28.48 13.90 1.31
C ARG A 201 -28.94 13.51 -0.10
N VAL A 202 -28.72 12.26 -0.51
CA VAL A 202 -29.21 11.73 -1.78
C VAL A 202 -30.74 11.72 -1.79
N GLU A 203 -31.38 11.26 -0.72
CA GLU A 203 -32.85 11.27 -0.60
C GLU A 203 -33.41 12.70 -0.66
N ASP A 204 -32.76 13.67 -0.04
CA ASP A 204 -33.16 15.08 -0.08
C ASP A 204 -33.07 15.69 -1.49
N LEU A 205 -32.09 15.27 -2.29
CA LEU A 205 -31.80 15.84 -3.61
C LEU A 205 -32.63 15.20 -4.73
N ILE A 206 -32.77 13.87 -4.73
CA ILE A 206 -33.40 13.11 -5.83
C ILE A 206 -34.58 12.23 -5.38
N GLY A 207 -35.02 12.38 -4.13
CA GLY A 207 -36.14 11.63 -3.56
C GLY A 207 -35.76 10.21 -3.13
N SER A 208 -36.71 9.50 -2.53
CA SER A 208 -36.56 8.07 -2.23
C SER A 208 -36.78 7.22 -3.47
N GLY A 209 -36.07 6.09 -3.59
CA GLY A 209 -36.22 5.19 -4.72
C GLY A 209 -35.00 4.31 -4.97
N ASN A 210 -35.14 3.43 -5.96
CA ASN A 210 -34.03 2.62 -6.43
C ASN A 210 -33.22 3.41 -7.46
N HIS A 211 -32.22 4.13 -6.97
CA HIS A 211 -31.38 5.00 -7.78
C HIS A 211 -30.10 4.29 -8.23
N ASN A 212 -29.74 4.53 -9.49
CA ASN A 212 -28.43 4.20 -10.03
C ASN A 212 -27.54 5.46 -9.96
N LEU A 213 -26.74 5.58 -8.90
CA LEU A 213 -25.93 6.79 -8.72
C LEU A 213 -24.80 6.91 -9.76
N ILE A 214 -24.37 5.81 -10.38
CA ILE A 214 -23.39 5.85 -11.48
C ILE A 214 -23.95 6.64 -12.66
N GLU A 215 -25.21 6.41 -13.03
CA GLU A 215 -25.89 7.17 -14.09
C GLU A 215 -26.13 8.62 -13.66
N GLN A 216 -26.58 8.84 -12.42
CA GLN A 216 -26.83 10.18 -11.89
C GLN A 216 -25.57 11.06 -11.83
N PHE A 217 -24.40 10.47 -11.55
CA PHE A 217 -23.12 11.18 -11.58
C PHE A 217 -22.69 11.59 -13.00
N ARG A 218 -23.19 10.90 -14.03
CA ARG A 218 -22.89 11.26 -15.44
C ARG A 218 -23.84 12.32 -15.99
N GLU A 219 -25.06 12.37 -15.49
CA GLU A 219 -26.16 13.13 -16.09
C GLU A 219 -26.50 14.44 -15.34
N GLY A 220 -25.91 14.70 -14.18
CA GLY A 220 -26.23 15.92 -13.40
C GLY A 220 -25.24 16.29 -12.29
N ASP A 221 -25.61 17.31 -11.52
CA ASP A 221 -24.75 17.97 -10.50
C ASP A 221 -24.67 17.23 -9.16
N LEU A 222 -25.18 15.98 -9.09
CA LEU A 222 -25.25 15.23 -7.84
C LEU A 222 -23.86 14.94 -7.28
N SER A 223 -22.92 14.51 -8.13
CA SER A 223 -21.54 14.23 -7.71
C SER A 223 -20.88 15.48 -7.12
N ASP A 224 -21.03 16.61 -7.81
CA ASP A 224 -20.40 17.87 -7.44
C ASP A 224 -20.96 18.38 -6.11
N THR A 225 -22.29 18.31 -5.94
CA THR A 225 -22.96 18.66 -4.68
C THR A 225 -22.45 17.80 -3.52
N LEU A 226 -22.33 16.49 -3.70
CA LEU A 226 -21.86 15.58 -2.65
C LEU A 226 -20.38 15.79 -2.28
N LEU A 227 -19.54 16.10 -3.28
CA LEU A 227 -18.14 16.47 -3.08
C LEU A 227 -18.02 17.81 -2.34
N GLU A 228 -18.79 18.82 -2.74
CA GLU A 228 -18.80 20.16 -2.12
C GLU A 228 -19.33 20.17 -0.68
N ASP A 229 -20.33 19.33 -0.41
CA ASP A 229 -20.87 19.11 0.94
C ASP A 229 -19.88 18.32 1.82
N GLY A 230 -18.81 17.76 1.23
CA GLY A 230 -17.78 17.00 1.94
C GLY A 230 -18.27 15.65 2.45
N LEU A 231 -19.22 15.04 1.72
CA LEU A 231 -19.83 13.75 2.05
C LEU A 231 -19.15 12.57 1.35
N MET A 232 -18.33 12.85 0.33
CA MET A 232 -17.70 11.85 -0.50
C MET A 232 -16.29 12.31 -0.92
N ALA A 233 -15.37 11.35 -1.05
CA ALA A 233 -14.18 11.43 -1.87
C ALA A 233 -14.17 10.24 -2.85
N ILE A 234 -13.56 10.36 -4.02
CA ILE A 234 -13.72 9.38 -5.10
C ILE A 234 -12.40 9.04 -5.80
N ALA A 235 -12.14 7.76 -5.98
CA ALA A 235 -11.10 7.25 -6.87
C ALA A 235 -11.80 6.41 -7.95
N TRP A 236 -11.98 6.97 -9.14
CA TRP A 236 -12.73 6.36 -10.24
C TRP A 236 -11.83 6.02 -11.42
N GLY A 237 -12.12 4.91 -12.10
CA GLY A 237 -11.41 4.52 -13.31
C GLY A 237 -9.98 4.04 -13.04
N VAL A 238 -9.73 3.63 -11.79
CA VAL A 238 -8.46 3.06 -11.36
C VAL A 238 -8.51 1.58 -11.76
N THR A 239 -7.76 1.20 -12.81
CA THR A 239 -7.69 -0.17 -13.36
C THR A 239 -6.62 -1.06 -12.69
N PRO A 240 -6.75 -1.34 -11.39
CA PRO A 240 -6.22 -2.61 -10.90
C PRO A 240 -7.22 -3.38 -10.06
N TRP A 241 -7.01 -4.70 -10.05
CA TRP A 241 -7.83 -5.63 -9.31
C TRP A 241 -7.72 -5.47 -7.79
N CYS A 242 -6.55 -5.10 -7.26
CA CYS A 242 -6.32 -4.92 -5.83
C CYS A 242 -5.64 -3.57 -5.53
N TYR A 243 -5.89 -3.03 -4.33
CA TYR A 243 -5.31 -1.78 -3.87
C TYR A 243 -5.22 -1.73 -2.34
N SER A 244 -4.29 -0.92 -1.83
CA SER A 244 -4.23 -0.56 -0.41
C SER A 244 -4.67 0.89 -0.19
N ILE A 245 -5.40 1.14 0.90
CA ILE A 245 -5.74 2.48 1.40
C ILE A 245 -5.15 2.59 2.81
N TYR A 246 -4.31 3.61 3.00
CA TYR A 246 -3.62 3.91 4.24
C TYR A 246 -4.08 5.24 4.80
N SER A 247 -4.28 5.30 6.10
CA SER A 247 -4.53 6.53 6.84
C SER A 247 -3.66 6.51 8.09
N ALA A 248 -2.54 7.23 8.03
CA ALA A 248 -1.58 7.29 9.11
C ALA A 248 -2.26 7.81 10.39
N PRO A 249 -2.12 7.16 11.55
CA PRO A 249 -2.75 7.62 12.79
C PRO A 249 -2.20 8.98 13.26
N ASP A 250 -0.98 9.32 12.87
CA ASP A 250 -0.31 10.58 13.19
C ASP A 250 0.80 10.92 12.15
N GLU A 251 1.38 12.11 12.26
CA GLU A 251 2.42 12.60 11.34
C GLU A 251 3.73 11.81 11.43
N HIS A 252 4.11 11.32 12.62
CA HIS A 252 5.31 10.51 12.78
C HIS A 252 5.12 9.14 12.11
N SER A 253 4.00 8.46 12.38
CA SER A 253 3.60 7.22 11.73
C SER A 253 3.58 7.37 10.21
N ARG A 254 3.10 8.51 9.68
CA ARG A 254 3.12 8.85 8.24
C ARG A 254 4.53 8.86 7.63
N THR A 255 5.53 9.32 8.38
CA THR A 255 6.94 9.33 7.92
C THR A 255 7.56 7.94 7.96
N ILE A 256 7.12 7.08 8.90
CA ILE A 256 7.59 5.70 9.03
C ILE A 256 6.99 4.81 7.94
N ILE A 257 5.78 5.11 7.45
CA ILE A 257 5.20 4.34 6.35
C ILE A 257 5.99 4.55 5.06
N SER A 258 6.90 3.61 4.87
CA SER A 258 7.40 3.10 3.61
C SER A 258 6.34 2.29 2.87
N VAL A 259 5.08 2.75 2.84
CA VAL A 259 4.10 2.14 1.93
C VAL A 259 4.71 2.23 0.55
N ASP A 260 5.05 1.13 -0.13
CA ASP A 260 5.22 1.02 -1.60
C ASP A 260 5.77 2.28 -2.31
N LYS A 261 6.61 3.07 -1.62
CA LYS A 261 6.94 4.45 -1.93
C LYS A 261 8.25 4.34 -2.67
N LEU A 262 8.08 3.84 -3.88
CA LEU A 262 9.11 3.74 -4.90
C LEU A 262 9.51 5.12 -5.43
N GLY A 263 8.83 6.18 -4.96
CA GLY A 263 9.07 7.58 -5.26
C GLY A 263 8.75 8.47 -4.06
N ASP A 264 9.48 9.58 -3.93
CA ASP A 264 9.24 10.62 -2.92
C ASP A 264 7.94 11.40 -3.17
N LYS A 265 7.37 11.27 -4.38
CA LYS A 265 6.20 12.02 -4.84
C LYS A 265 5.11 11.06 -5.32
N PRO A 266 3.84 11.38 -5.01
CA PRO A 266 2.71 10.61 -5.56
C PRO A 266 2.64 10.78 -7.09
N GLN A 267 2.09 9.78 -7.77
CA GLN A 267 1.80 9.87 -9.21
C GLN A 267 0.71 10.91 -9.48
N THR A 268 -0.31 10.96 -8.62
CA THR A 268 -1.35 11.97 -8.64
C THR A 268 -1.95 12.15 -7.26
N THR A 269 -2.63 13.27 -7.04
CA THR A 269 -3.21 13.66 -5.76
C THR A 269 -4.64 14.12 -5.96
N GLY A 270 -5.57 13.51 -5.21
CA GLY A 270 -6.92 14.01 -5.05
C GLY A 270 -7.02 14.95 -3.86
N ILE A 271 -7.84 15.99 -3.99
CA ILE A 271 -8.13 16.96 -2.93
C ILE A 271 -9.65 17.03 -2.76
N TYR A 272 -10.12 16.79 -1.54
CA TYR A 272 -11.54 16.73 -1.21
C TYR A 272 -11.83 17.58 0.00
N ARG A 273 -13.09 18.01 0.07
CA ARG A 273 -13.65 18.49 1.34
C ARG A 273 -14.10 17.29 2.16
N VAL A 274 -13.93 17.37 3.48
CA VAL A 274 -14.51 16.44 4.44
C VAL A 274 -15.08 17.22 5.61
N HIS A 275 -16.21 16.80 6.14
CA HIS A 275 -16.79 17.47 7.30
C HIS A 275 -15.88 17.33 8.54
N PRO A 276 -15.64 18.39 9.35
CA PRO A 276 -14.72 18.37 10.50
C PRO A 276 -14.97 17.24 11.51
N GLU A 277 -16.24 16.91 11.72
CA GLU A 277 -16.67 15.89 12.69
C GLU A 277 -16.49 14.45 12.19
N ILE A 278 -16.32 14.24 10.88
CA ILE A 278 -16.14 12.89 10.34
C ILE A 278 -14.79 12.36 10.79
N LYS A 279 -14.78 11.22 11.48
CA LYS A 279 -13.55 10.52 11.90
C LYS A 279 -13.32 9.23 11.14
N GLN A 280 -14.36 8.68 10.52
CA GLN A 280 -14.33 7.44 9.76
C GLN A 280 -15.11 7.61 8.46
N LEU A 281 -14.61 6.98 7.41
CA LEU A 281 -15.27 6.90 6.11
C LEU A 281 -15.44 5.44 5.72
N SER A 282 -16.62 5.10 5.20
CA SER A 282 -16.83 3.80 4.56
C SER A 282 -16.18 3.78 3.19
N ILE A 283 -15.50 2.67 2.89
CA ILE A 283 -14.92 2.40 1.57
C ILE A 283 -15.96 1.61 0.78
N VAL A 284 -16.54 2.24 -0.24
CA VAL A 284 -17.59 1.64 -1.06
C VAL A 284 -17.09 1.47 -2.50
N PRO A 285 -17.16 0.25 -3.04
CA PRO A 285 -16.86 0.00 -4.45
C PRO A 285 -17.78 0.79 -5.37
N VAL A 286 -17.23 1.37 -6.43
CA VAL A 286 -18.03 2.19 -7.37
C VAL A 286 -19.20 1.41 -7.98
N ASN A 287 -19.01 0.12 -8.31
CA ASN A 287 -20.05 -0.72 -8.90
C ASN A 287 -21.28 -0.91 -8.00
N GLU A 288 -21.14 -0.73 -6.69
CA GLU A 288 -22.24 -0.86 -5.72
C GLU A 288 -23.17 0.34 -5.75
N LEU A 289 -22.69 1.48 -6.24
CA LEU A 289 -23.47 2.71 -6.38
C LEU A 289 -24.59 2.61 -7.42
N ALA A 290 -24.54 1.60 -8.30
CA ALA A 290 -25.63 1.29 -9.24
C ALA A 290 -26.90 0.78 -8.54
N TYR A 291 -26.77 0.27 -7.31
CA TYR A 291 -27.85 -0.33 -6.53
C TYR A 291 -27.96 0.36 -5.17
N TRP A 292 -28.22 1.67 -5.18
CA TRP A 292 -28.06 2.53 -4.00
C TRP A 292 -28.78 2.06 -2.73
N PRO A 293 -30.06 1.61 -2.76
CA PRO A 293 -30.73 1.15 -1.54
C PRO A 293 -29.98 -0.01 -0.88
N SER A 294 -29.62 -1.03 -1.67
CA SER A 294 -28.87 -2.19 -1.18
C SER A 294 -27.45 -1.81 -0.74
N CYS A 295 -26.83 -0.83 -1.39
CA CYS A 295 -25.52 -0.31 -0.99
C CYS A 295 -25.54 0.27 0.43
N THR A 296 -26.59 1.03 0.79
CA THR A 296 -26.70 1.67 2.11
C THR A 296 -27.02 0.70 3.26
N GLU A 297 -27.56 -0.48 2.95
CA GLU A 297 -27.88 -1.52 3.94
C GLU A 297 -26.68 -2.42 4.26
N LYS A 298 -25.68 -2.48 3.36
CA LYS A 298 -24.47 -3.29 3.54
C LYS A 298 -23.53 -2.65 4.55
N THR A 299 -22.85 -3.51 5.31
CA THR A 299 -21.70 -3.08 6.13
C THR A 299 -20.45 -3.08 5.27
N TRP A 300 -19.84 -1.91 5.13
CA TRP A 300 -18.63 -1.71 4.36
C TRP A 300 -17.39 -1.61 5.27
N PRO A 301 -16.19 -1.98 4.79
CA PRO A 301 -14.97 -1.61 5.46
C PRO A 301 -14.92 -0.11 5.72
N VAL A 302 -14.42 0.27 6.89
CA VAL A 302 -14.19 1.67 7.25
C VAL A 302 -12.69 1.94 7.32
N ILE A 303 -12.34 3.20 7.11
CA ILE A 303 -11.01 3.75 7.33
C ILE A 303 -11.13 4.96 8.25
N ASP A 304 -10.27 5.02 9.26
CA ASP A 304 -10.09 6.21 10.08
C ASP A 304 -9.49 7.33 9.22
N VAL A 305 -9.85 8.57 9.52
CA VAL A 305 -9.27 9.76 8.89
C VAL A 305 -8.66 10.62 9.99
N ALA A 306 -7.42 10.30 10.32
CA ALA A 306 -6.67 10.98 11.38
C ALA A 306 -6.36 12.45 11.02
N GLY A 307 -6.15 13.25 12.06
CA GLY A 307 -5.92 14.69 11.97
C GLY A 307 -7.19 15.53 12.10
N GLU A 308 -7.03 16.83 11.86
CA GLU A 308 -8.07 17.85 12.02
C GLU A 308 -8.26 18.65 10.71
N GLY A 309 -9.40 19.33 10.59
CA GLY A 309 -9.69 20.22 9.46
C GLY A 309 -10.73 19.73 8.46
N GLU A 310 -10.85 20.45 7.35
CA GLU A 310 -11.86 20.21 6.30
C GLU A 310 -11.26 19.68 5.00
N THR A 311 -9.94 19.60 4.89
CA THR A 311 -9.26 19.13 3.67
C THR A 311 -8.81 17.68 3.84
N LEU A 312 -9.32 16.81 2.98
CA LEU A 312 -8.84 15.43 2.82
C LEU A 312 -8.03 15.33 1.53
N ARG A 313 -6.76 14.93 1.66
CA ARG A 313 -5.86 14.68 0.55
C ARG A 313 -5.69 13.17 0.38
N MET A 314 -5.79 12.69 -0.85
CA MET A 314 -5.59 11.28 -1.21
C MET A 314 -4.48 11.20 -2.25
N ASP A 315 -3.30 10.77 -1.82
CA ASP A 315 -2.13 10.60 -2.66
C ASP A 315 -2.07 9.19 -3.24
N LEU A 316 -1.94 9.06 -4.56
CA LEU A 316 -1.77 7.76 -5.22
C LEU A 316 -0.29 7.47 -5.47
N PHE A 317 0.16 6.33 -4.95
CA PHE A 317 1.43 5.70 -5.28
C PHE A 317 1.15 4.40 -6.04
N VAL A 318 2.04 4.02 -6.96
CA VAL A 318 1.86 2.82 -7.79
C VAL A 318 3.17 2.06 -7.88
N GLN A 319 3.11 0.76 -7.59
CA GLN A 319 4.15 -0.19 -8.00
C GLN A 319 3.73 -0.88 -9.29
N ILE A 320 4.53 -0.73 -10.35
CA ILE A 320 4.33 -1.49 -11.57
C ILE A 320 4.96 -2.88 -11.33
N CYS A 321 4.17 -3.93 -11.46
CA CYS A 321 4.66 -5.29 -11.33
C CYS A 321 5.35 -5.71 -12.62
N GLU A 322 6.66 -5.92 -12.59
CA GLU A 322 7.35 -6.46 -13.76
C GLU A 322 6.95 -7.92 -14.02
N SER A 323 6.73 -8.20 -15.30
CA SER A 323 6.42 -9.53 -15.78
C SER A 323 7.69 -10.29 -16.10
N VAL A 324 8.03 -11.26 -15.24
CA VAL A 324 9.18 -12.15 -15.43
C VAL A 324 8.87 -13.38 -16.29
N ASN A 325 7.58 -13.62 -16.58
CA ASN A 325 7.08 -14.82 -17.27
C ASN A 325 6.06 -14.52 -18.38
N GLY A 326 5.87 -13.25 -18.75
CA GLY A 326 4.91 -12.82 -19.78
C GLY A 326 3.44 -12.77 -19.30
N LEU A 327 3.18 -12.91 -17.99
CA LEU A 327 1.87 -12.61 -17.39
C LEU A 327 1.55 -11.11 -17.40
N HIS A 328 0.27 -10.75 -17.31
CA HIS A 328 -0.18 -9.35 -17.30
C HIS A 328 0.41 -8.55 -16.13
N GLU A 329 0.97 -7.39 -16.46
CA GLU A 329 1.45 -6.36 -15.54
C GLU A 329 0.25 -5.69 -14.86
N ASN A 330 -0.17 -6.22 -13.71
CA ASN A 330 -1.19 -5.57 -12.89
C ASN A 330 -0.50 -4.73 -11.80
N PRO A 331 -0.63 -3.39 -11.84
CA PRO A 331 0.01 -2.54 -10.86
C PRO A 331 -0.58 -2.74 -9.46
N LEU A 332 0.19 -2.40 -8.42
CA LEU A 332 -0.22 -2.34 -7.03
C LEU A 332 -0.35 -0.87 -6.61
N PRO A 333 -1.54 -0.26 -6.70
CA PRO A 333 -1.76 1.07 -6.19
C PRO A 333 -1.90 1.09 -4.66
N SER A 334 -1.41 2.18 -4.10
CA SER A 334 -1.48 2.49 -2.68
C SER A 334 -1.94 3.93 -2.52
N PHE A 335 -3.10 4.11 -1.88
CA PHE A 335 -3.69 5.41 -1.59
C PHE A 335 -3.32 5.83 -0.17
N LEU A 336 -2.70 6.99 -0.01
CA LEU A 336 -2.40 7.57 1.30
C LEU A 336 -3.33 8.74 1.57
N LEU A 337 -4.13 8.60 2.62
CA LEU A 337 -5.04 9.62 3.12
C LEU A 337 -4.32 10.51 4.14
N THR A 338 -4.45 11.83 3.97
CA THR A 338 -3.97 12.82 4.93
C THR A 338 -5.01 13.92 5.10
N ARG A 339 -5.16 14.41 6.33
CA ARG A 339 -6.10 15.49 6.65
C ARG A 339 -5.35 16.74 7.05
N SER A 340 -5.87 17.89 6.66
CA SER A 340 -5.29 19.20 7.01
C SER A 340 -6.35 20.25 7.29
N GLU A 341 -5.95 21.25 8.08
CA GLU A 341 -6.75 22.41 8.45
C GLU A 341 -7.15 23.26 7.24
N GLY A 342 -8.26 23.98 7.39
CA GLY A 342 -8.80 24.85 6.36
C GLY A 342 -9.66 24.10 5.34
N LYS A 343 -10.57 24.86 4.71
CA LYS A 343 -11.36 24.41 3.57
C LYS A 343 -10.45 24.35 2.34
N PRO A 344 -10.53 23.30 1.50
CA PRO A 344 -9.71 23.24 0.30
C PRO A 344 -10.06 24.38 -0.67
N GLU A 345 -9.05 24.98 -1.30
CA GLU A 345 -9.24 26.03 -2.32
C GLU A 345 -9.96 25.50 -3.58
N ALA A 346 -9.76 24.22 -3.89
CA ALA A 346 -10.40 23.51 -4.98
C ALA A 346 -10.61 22.03 -4.61
N ILE A 347 -11.66 21.43 -5.17
CA ILE A 347 -11.87 19.98 -5.14
C ILE A 347 -11.28 19.40 -6.42
N ILE A 348 -10.40 18.42 -6.27
CA ILE A 348 -9.69 17.76 -7.36
C ILE A 348 -9.94 16.26 -7.21
N PRO A 349 -10.96 15.70 -7.87
CA PRO A 349 -11.26 14.28 -7.77
C PRO A 349 -10.25 13.43 -8.56
N LEU A 350 -10.01 12.19 -8.12
CA LEU A 350 -9.22 11.20 -8.85
C LEU A 350 -10.15 10.44 -9.79
N ILE A 351 -10.17 10.82 -11.06
CA ILE A 351 -11.00 10.22 -12.10
C ILE A 351 -10.11 9.90 -13.30
N ASP A 352 -10.40 8.79 -13.98
CA ASP A 352 -9.71 8.33 -15.20
C ASP A 352 -8.19 8.23 -15.02
N VAL A 353 -7.78 7.67 -13.87
CA VAL A 353 -6.37 7.47 -13.57
C VAL A 353 -5.85 6.28 -14.39
N ILE A 354 -5.21 6.58 -15.51
CA ILE A 354 -4.50 5.58 -16.32
C ILE A 354 -3.21 5.20 -15.60
N ILE A 355 -3.18 3.99 -15.03
CA ILE A 355 -2.01 3.48 -14.31
C ILE A 355 -1.07 2.69 -15.25
N VAL A 356 -1.64 1.98 -16.23
CA VAL A 356 -0.91 1.24 -17.28
C VAL A 356 -1.64 1.49 -18.60
N ASP A 357 -0.89 1.87 -19.63
CA ASP A 357 -1.39 2.15 -20.99
C ASP A 357 -1.74 0.88 -21.77
#